data_AF-A0A1V4M3X5-F1
#
_entry.id   AF-A0A1V4M3X5-F1
#
_cell.length_a   1.000
_cell.length_b   1.000
_cell.length_c   1.000
_cell.angle_alpha   90.00
_cell.angle_beta   90.00
_cell.angle_gamma   90.00
#
_symmetry.space_group_name_H-M   'P 1'
#
loop_
_entity.id
_entity.type
_entity.pdbx_description
1 polymer ?
#
loop_
_entity_poly.entity_id
_entity_poly.type
_entity_poly.pdbx_seq_one_letter_code
_entity_poly.pdbx_strand_id
1 'polypeptide(L)'
;MIKQAKNVLAEFQADLLEENKDCLLFSLPLFEGKFALKKNENTWIISDEGYAYLFLASRGFKLYQVEKRLSALISSSKINDRDGELTVKINGDFRKSLSLFVKKLEQIKGALTA
;
A
#
# COMPACT_ATOMS: atom_id res chain seq x y z
N MET A 1 2.45 -14.18 12.20
CA MET A 1 2.08 -13.13 11.22
C MET A 1 1.84 -13.70 9.82
N ILE A 2 2.84 -14.26 9.13
CA ILE A 2 2.70 -14.70 7.71
C ILE A 2 1.46 -15.59 7.44
N LYS A 3 1.21 -16.63 8.25
CA LYS A 3 0.01 -17.48 8.09
C LYS A 3 -1.30 -16.68 8.14
N GLN A 4 -1.41 -15.75 9.09
CA GLN A 4 -2.57 -14.85 9.20
C GLN A 4 -2.66 -13.91 8.00
N ALA A 5 -1.53 -13.39 7.54
CA ALA A 5 -1.49 -12.52 6.37
C ALA A 5 -1.98 -13.22 5.11
N LYS A 6 -1.55 -14.45 4.85
CA LYS A 6 -2.00 -15.22 3.68
C LYS A 6 -3.50 -15.44 3.66
N ASN A 7 -4.11 -15.77 4.80
CA ASN A 7 -5.56 -15.94 4.89
C ASN A 7 -6.29 -14.63 4.55
N VAL A 8 -5.83 -13.51 5.11
CA VAL A 8 -6.42 -12.20 4.84
C VAL A 8 -6.19 -11.80 3.37
N LEU A 9 -4.99 -11.98 2.83
CA LEU A 9 -4.69 -11.68 1.43
C LEU A 9 -5.61 -12.43 0.47
N ALA A 10 -5.90 -13.71 0.75
CA ALA A 10 -6.84 -14.50 -0.06
C ALA A 10 -8.26 -13.91 -0.08
N GLU A 11 -8.74 -13.32 1.03
CA GLU A 11 -10.05 -12.67 1.09
C GLU A 11 -10.11 -11.38 0.24
N PHE A 12 -8.97 -10.73 0.06
CA PHE A 12 -8.81 -9.59 -0.85
C PHE A 12 -8.54 -10.04 -2.30
N GLN A 13 -8.59 -11.34 -2.56
CA GLN A 13 -8.26 -11.94 -3.86
C GLN A 13 -6.84 -11.54 -4.32
N ALA A 14 -5.94 -11.33 -3.37
CA ALA A 14 -4.56 -10.98 -3.67
C ALA A 14 -3.80 -12.20 -4.19
N ASP A 15 -3.03 -12.03 -5.26
CA ASP A 15 -2.13 -13.06 -5.73
C ASP A 15 -0.80 -12.94 -4.99
N LEU A 16 -0.34 -14.05 -4.42
CA LEU A 16 0.96 -14.10 -3.76
C LEU A 16 2.05 -14.34 -4.82
N LEU A 17 2.98 -13.39 -4.93
CA LEU A 17 4.04 -13.40 -5.94
C LEU A 17 5.36 -13.96 -5.38
N GLU A 18 5.67 -13.65 -4.12
CA GLU A 18 6.86 -14.14 -3.42
C GLU A 18 6.55 -14.32 -1.93
N GLU A 19 7.16 -15.33 -1.32
CA GLU A 19 7.12 -15.56 0.12
C GLU A 19 8.52 -15.89 0.63
N ASN A 20 8.97 -15.10 1.61
CA ASN A 20 10.12 -15.42 2.43
C ASN A 20 9.84 -15.09 3.90
N LYS A 21 10.75 -15.46 4.80
CA LYS A 21 10.53 -15.36 6.26
C LYS A 21 10.21 -13.95 6.76
N ASP A 22 10.64 -12.91 6.04
CA ASP A 22 10.54 -11.51 6.44
C ASP A 22 9.77 -10.65 5.43
N CYS A 23 9.24 -11.25 4.35
CA CYS A 23 8.54 -10.54 3.28
C CYS A 23 7.49 -11.41 2.58
N LEU A 24 6.31 -10.85 2.32
CA LEU A 24 5.39 -11.35 1.29
C LEU A 24 5.23 -10.29 0.21
N LEU A 25 5.46 -10.66 -1.04
CA LEU A 25 5.16 -9.82 -2.20
C LEU A 25 3.83 -10.28 -2.79
N PHE A 26 2.91 -9.35 -3.04
CA PHE A 26 1.58 -9.67 -3.55
C PHE A 26 1.07 -8.61 -4.53
N SER A 27 0.13 -8.99 -5.39
CA SER A 27 -0.66 -8.06 -6.20
C SER A 27 -2.10 -8.03 -5.71
N LEU A 28 -2.78 -6.91 -5.96
CA LEU A 28 -4.19 -6.71 -5.63
C LEU A 28 -4.97 -6.50 -6.93
N PRO A 29 -6.09 -7.19 -7.19
CA PRO A 29 -6.79 -7.14 -8.49
C PRO A 29 -7.21 -5.75 -8.96
N LEU A 30 -7.47 -4.82 -8.02
CA LEU A 30 -7.92 -3.46 -8.33
C LEU A 30 -6.78 -2.51 -8.73
N PHE A 31 -5.52 -2.94 -8.62
CA PHE A 31 -4.34 -2.11 -8.80
C PHE A 31 -3.29 -2.79 -9.68
N GLU A 32 -2.75 -2.05 -10.64
CA GLU A 32 -1.69 -2.52 -11.54
C GLU A 32 -0.31 -2.34 -10.86
N GLY A 33 -0.17 -2.84 -9.64
CA GLY A 33 0.99 -2.62 -8.77
C GLY A 33 1.38 -3.84 -7.95
N LYS A 34 2.63 -3.83 -7.47
CA LYS A 34 3.12 -4.80 -6.49
C LYS A 34 3.09 -4.15 -5.11
N PHE A 35 2.77 -4.96 -4.12
CA PHE A 35 2.66 -4.57 -2.73
C PHE A 35 3.48 -5.53 -1.90
N ALA A 36 4.00 -5.06 -0.77
CA ALA A 36 4.75 -5.91 0.13
C ALA A 36 4.25 -5.84 1.56
N LEU A 37 4.27 -6.99 2.23
CA LEU A 37 4.22 -7.11 3.67
C LEU A 37 5.66 -7.38 4.14
N LYS A 38 6.35 -6.36 4.64
CA LYS A 38 7.77 -6.45 5.06
C LYS A 38 7.87 -6.43 6.59
N LYS A 39 8.80 -7.20 7.15
CA LYS A 39 9.20 -7.05 8.54
C LYS A 39 10.27 -5.97 8.64
N ASN A 40 10.03 -4.96 9.48
CA ASN A 40 10.97 -3.90 9.77
C ASN A 40 11.22 -3.87 11.28
N GLU A 41 12.44 -4.24 11.71
CA GLU A 41 12.80 -4.45 13.11
C GLU A 41 11.81 -5.41 13.81
N ASN A 42 11.02 -4.89 14.76
CA ASN A 42 10.02 -5.61 15.54
C ASN A 42 8.57 -5.34 15.08
N THR A 43 8.38 -4.68 13.93
CA THR A 43 7.05 -4.39 13.38
C THR A 43 6.90 -4.94 11.96
N TRP A 44 5.66 -5.16 11.55
CA TRP A 44 5.33 -5.48 10.17
C TRP A 44 4.74 -4.25 9.50
N ILE A 45 5.11 -4.01 8.25
CA ILE A 45 4.61 -2.90 7.44
C ILE A 45 3.99 -3.42 6.14
N ILE A 46 2.92 -2.77 5.71
CA ILE A 46 2.40 -2.88 4.34
C ILE A 46 3.04 -1.75 3.54
N SER A 47 3.49 -2.05 2.32
CA SER A 47 4.09 -1.13 1.39
C SER A 47 3.38 -1.16 0.04
N ASP A 48 3.25 -0.01 -0.61
CA ASP A 48 2.78 0.10 -1.99
C ASP A 48 3.89 -0.02 -3.04
N GLU A 49 5.15 -0.22 -2.63
CA GLU A 49 6.33 -0.25 -3.50
C GLU A 49 6.38 0.94 -4.49
N GLY A 50 5.88 2.11 -4.09
CA GLY A 50 5.83 3.31 -4.92
C GLY A 50 4.72 3.33 -5.98
N TYR A 51 3.76 2.39 -5.93
CA TYR A 51 2.63 2.31 -6.84
C TYR A 51 1.87 3.65 -6.93
N ALA A 52 1.51 4.27 -5.81
CA ALA A 52 0.72 5.49 -5.82
C ALA A 52 1.47 6.66 -6.50
N TYR A 53 2.78 6.74 -6.26
CA TYR A 53 3.64 7.75 -6.85
C TYR A 53 3.75 7.56 -8.37
N LEU A 54 4.06 6.34 -8.81
CA LEU A 54 4.17 5.99 -10.23
C LEU A 54 2.83 6.15 -10.95
N PHE A 55 1.73 5.74 -10.33
CA PHE A 55 0.38 5.89 -10.87
C PHE A 55 0.07 7.36 -11.15
N LEU A 56 0.32 8.27 -10.20
CA LEU A 56 0.10 9.70 -10.39
C LEU A 56 1.05 10.29 -11.44
N ALA A 57 2.34 9.95 -11.39
CA ALA A 57 3.32 10.43 -12.38
C ALA A 57 2.96 10.01 -13.81
N SER A 58 2.47 8.78 -14.00
CA SER A 58 2.03 8.25 -15.30
C SER A 58 0.83 9.01 -15.90
N ARG A 59 0.07 9.74 -15.07
CA ARG A 59 -1.07 10.57 -15.49
C ARG A 59 -0.66 12.02 -15.83
N GLY A 60 0.64 12.30 -15.91
CA GLY A 60 1.16 13.59 -16.34
C GLY A 60 1.29 14.64 -15.22
N PHE A 61 1.12 14.23 -13.95
CA PHE A 61 1.36 15.13 -12.82
C PHE A 61 2.86 15.37 -12.64
N LYS A 62 3.23 16.63 -12.37
CA LYS A 62 4.60 16.97 -11.97
C LYS A 62 4.88 16.47 -10.54
N LEU A 63 6.13 16.12 -10.23
CA LEU A 63 6.55 15.52 -8.95
C LEU A 63 6.00 16.29 -7.72
N TYR A 64 6.16 17.63 -7.68
CA TYR A 64 5.65 18.44 -6.57
C TYR A 64 4.12 18.40 -6.41
N GLN A 65 3.37 18.13 -7.50
CA GLN A 65 1.91 17.98 -7.45
C GLN A 65 1.52 16.61 -6.91
N VAL A 66 2.30 15.58 -7.23
CA VAL A 66 2.16 14.22 -6.68
C VAL A 66 2.34 14.27 -5.17
N GLU A 67 3.46 14.83 -4.70
CA GLU A 67 3.77 14.96 -3.27
C GLU A 67 2.68 15.73 -2.50
N LYS A 68 2.24 16.87 -3.05
CA LYS A 68 1.17 17.67 -2.43
C LYS A 68 -0.15 16.91 -2.34
N ARG A 69 -0.53 16.17 -3.38
CA ARG A 69 -1.78 15.39 -3.40
C ARG A 69 -1.71 14.20 -2.45
N LEU A 70 -0.62 13.44 -2.48
CA LEU A 70 -0.40 12.33 -1.56
C LEU A 70 -0.44 12.82 -0.11
N SER A 71 0.32 13.88 0.21
CA SER A 71 0.32 14.52 1.53
C SER A 71 -1.09 14.90 1.98
N ALA A 72 -1.89 15.53 1.13
CA ALA A 72 -3.27 15.90 1.46
C ALA A 72 -4.15 14.67 1.75
N LEU A 73 -4.05 13.62 0.92
CA LEU A 73 -4.86 12.41 1.02
C LEU A 73 -4.48 11.53 2.24
N ILE A 74 -3.22 11.56 2.65
CA ILE A 74 -2.70 10.73 3.74
C ILE A 74 -2.53 11.47 5.07
N SER A 75 -2.59 12.81 5.10
CA SER A 75 -2.37 13.66 6.29
C SER A 75 -3.22 13.32 7.52
N SER A 76 -4.37 12.66 7.34
CA SER A 76 -5.27 12.20 8.40
C SER A 76 -5.18 10.71 8.73
N SER A 77 -4.21 10.00 8.15
CA SER A 77 -4.15 8.53 8.17
C SER A 77 -2.88 7.98 8.79
N LYS A 78 -2.90 6.69 9.17
CA LYS A 78 -1.71 5.96 9.66
C LYS A 78 -0.74 5.54 8.54
N ILE A 79 -0.82 6.19 7.38
CA ILE A 79 0.03 5.97 6.22
C ILE A 79 1.17 6.98 6.27
N ASN A 80 2.41 6.50 6.13
CA ASN A 80 3.59 7.36 5.98
C ASN A 80 4.07 7.30 4.53
N ASP A 81 4.48 8.44 3.99
CA ASP A 81 5.29 8.51 2.76
C ASP A 81 6.77 8.43 3.15
N ARG A 82 7.50 7.50 2.55
CA ARG A 82 8.95 7.36 2.69
C ARG A 82 9.54 7.23 1.30
N ASP A 83 10.18 8.30 0.82
CA ASP A 83 10.89 8.33 -0.46
C ASP A 83 10.00 7.93 -1.66
N GLY A 84 8.71 8.27 -1.64
CA GLY A 84 7.75 7.93 -2.70
C GLY A 84 7.04 6.59 -2.50
N GLU A 85 7.29 5.90 -1.39
CA GLU A 85 6.62 4.67 -0.97
C GLU A 85 5.63 4.95 0.17
N LEU A 86 4.37 4.55 -0.02
CA LEU A 86 3.35 4.61 1.02
C LEU A 86 3.42 3.37 1.90
N THR A 87 3.56 3.58 3.20
CA THR A 87 3.71 2.50 4.19
C THR A 87 2.71 2.58 5.33
N VAL A 88 2.22 1.42 5.80
CA VAL A 88 1.32 1.29 6.96
C VAL A 88 1.89 0.29 7.96
N LYS A 89 2.11 0.73 9.20
CA LYS A 89 2.48 -0.19 10.30
C LYS A 89 1.29 -1.07 10.71
N ILE A 90 1.57 -2.33 11.03
CA ILE A 90 0.59 -3.31 11.50
C ILE A 90 0.66 -3.38 13.02
N ASN A 91 -0.35 -2.79 13.68
CA ASN A 91 -0.49 -2.82 15.14
C ASN A 91 -1.51 -3.90 15.54
N GLY A 92 -1.11 -5.17 15.43
CA GLY A 92 -1.87 -6.34 15.91
C GLY A 92 -2.94 -6.90 14.97
N ASP A 93 -3.61 -6.05 14.18
CA ASP A 93 -4.63 -6.49 13.21
C ASP A 93 -4.25 -6.15 11.77
N PHE A 94 -3.78 -7.17 11.06
CA PHE A 94 -3.41 -7.06 9.65
C PHE A 94 -4.60 -6.79 8.73
N ARG A 95 -5.77 -7.38 8.99
CA ARG A 95 -6.96 -7.17 8.15
C ARG A 95 -7.35 -5.70 8.18
N LYS A 96 -7.42 -5.11 9.37
CA LYS A 96 -7.76 -3.69 9.53
C LYS A 96 -6.73 -2.78 8.87
N SER A 97 -5.44 -3.07 9.01
CA SER A 97 -4.38 -2.31 8.34
C SER A 97 -4.45 -2.41 6.82
N LEU A 98 -4.70 -3.61 6.27
CA LEU A 98 -4.83 -3.82 4.83
C LEU A 98 -6.08 -3.14 4.27
N SER A 99 -7.24 -3.24 4.94
CA SER A 99 -8.46 -2.53 4.54
C SER A 99 -8.25 -1.01 4.48
N LEU A 100 -7.59 -0.44 5.49
CA LEU A 100 -7.28 1.00 5.52
C LEU A 100 -6.39 1.39 4.35
N PHE A 101 -5.35 0.59 4.10
CA PHE A 101 -4.40 0.81 3.02
C PHE A 101 -5.07 0.76 1.65
N VAL A 102 -5.86 -0.29 1.36
CA VAL A 102 -6.62 -0.43 0.10
C VAL A 102 -7.56 0.75 -0.12
N LYS A 103 -8.36 1.12 0.90
CA LYS A 103 -9.28 2.27 0.80
C LYS A 103 -8.57 3.57 0.43
N LYS A 104 -7.33 3.74 0.87
CA LYS A 104 -6.53 4.93 0.58
C LYS A 104 -5.97 4.92 -0.84
N LEU A 105 -5.55 3.76 -1.33
CA LEU A 105 -5.19 3.58 -2.74
C LEU A 105 -6.39 3.82 -3.67
N GLU A 106 -7.60 3.39 -3.28
CA GLU A 106 -8.82 3.70 -4.04
C GLU A 106 -9.12 5.21 -4.07
N GLN A 107 -8.94 5.92 -2.95
CA GLN A 107 -9.08 7.39 -2.92
C GLN A 107 -8.07 8.07 -3.85
N ILE A 108 -6.82 7.62 -3.86
CA ILE A 108 -5.78 8.12 -4.77
C ILE A 108 -6.17 7.85 -6.22
N LYS A 109 -6.63 6.63 -6.53
CA LYS A 109 -7.09 6.24 -7.87
C LYS A 109 -8.29 7.08 -8.32
N GLY A 110 -9.27 7.29 -7.45
CA GLY A 110 -10.50 8.04 -7.73
C GLY A 110 -10.30 9.55 -7.85
N ALA A 111 -9.33 10.13 -7.13
CA ALA A 111 -9.03 11.57 -7.19
C ALA A 111 -8.47 12.04 -8.55
N LEU A 112 -8.23 11.13 -9.50
CA LEU A 112 -7.76 11.40 -10.85
C LEU A 112 -8.80 11.15 -11.95
N THR A 113 -9.93 10.54 -11.59
CA THR A 113 -11.03 10.23 -12.52
C THR A 113 -12.21 11.19 -12.40
N ALA A 114 -12.10 12.21 -11.54
CA ALA A 114 -13.07 13.29 -11.35
C ALA A 114 -12.48 14.61 -11.85
#